data_AF-A0A7C9EN13-F1
#
_entry.id   AF-A0A7C9EN13-F1
#
_cell.length_a   1.000
_cell.length_b   1.000
_cell.length_c   1.000
_cell.angle_alpha   90.00
_cell.angle_beta   90.00
_cell.angle_gamma   90.00
#
_symmetry.space_group_name_H-M   'P 1'
#
loop_
_entity.id
_entity.type
_entity.pdbx_description
1 polymer ?
#
loop_
_entity_poly.entity_id
_entity_poly.type
_entity_poly.pdbx_seq_one_letter_code
_entity_poly.pdbx_strand_id
1 'polypeptide(L)'
;KKVVYNSNFDLYTGPAANWRDTLFCMMSPPPHANDLPACCREIMMEYSKQVMKLRKVLFELLAESLGLEIGHLNEIGCGEGLAVMGHYYPPCPQPEFTIGLPKHADNDFLTVLL
;
A
#
# COMPACT_ATOMS: atom_id res chain seq x y z
N LYS A 1 -11.60 -9.31 -0.72
CA LYS A 1 -10.73 -10.21 0.10
C LYS A 1 -9.69 -9.34 0.80
N LYS A 2 -9.35 -9.62 2.08
CA LYS A 2 -8.35 -8.81 2.80
C LYS A 2 -6.90 -9.14 2.41
N VAL A 3 -6.65 -10.33 1.88
CA VAL A 3 -5.35 -10.75 1.35
C VAL A 3 -5.55 -11.25 -0.07
N VAL A 4 -4.77 -10.72 -1.01
CA VAL A 4 -4.85 -11.06 -2.43
C VAL A 4 -3.43 -11.12 -2.99
N TYR A 5 -3.11 -12.22 -3.66
CA TYR A 5 -1.94 -12.28 -4.54
C TYR A 5 -2.42 -12.16 -5.97
N ASN A 6 -1.81 -11.27 -6.75
CA ASN A 6 -2.06 -11.18 -8.18
C ASN A 6 -0.75 -11.05 -8.97
N SER A 7 -0.79 -11.60 -10.18
CA SER A 7 0.11 -11.24 -11.25
C SER A 7 -0.76 -10.49 -12.25
N ASN A 8 -0.46 -9.21 -12.50
CA ASN A 8 -1.26 -8.32 -13.34
C ASN A 8 -2.66 -7.96 -12.81
N PHE A 9 -2.77 -6.85 -12.07
CA PHE A 9 -4.02 -6.34 -11.51
C PHE A 9 -5.09 -5.99 -12.57
N ASP A 10 -4.67 -5.42 -13.69
CA ASP A 10 -5.51 -4.85 -14.75
C ASP A 10 -5.46 -5.65 -16.05
N LEU A 11 -5.12 -6.94 -15.99
CA LEU A 11 -4.85 -7.78 -17.17
C LEU A 11 -5.91 -7.71 -18.28
N TYR A 12 -7.19 -7.59 -17.92
CA TYR A 12 -8.31 -7.59 -18.86
C TYR A 12 -8.81 -6.20 -19.27
N THR A 13 -8.29 -5.14 -18.63
CA THR A 13 -8.74 -3.76 -18.84
C THR A 13 -7.61 -2.83 -19.29
N GLY A 14 -6.36 -3.21 -19.02
CA GLY A 14 -5.16 -2.46 -19.39
C GLY A 14 -4.76 -2.73 -20.84
N PRO A 15 -4.04 -1.78 -21.47
CA PRO A 15 -3.55 -1.96 -22.85
C PRO A 15 -2.40 -2.98 -22.95
N ALA A 16 -1.74 -3.28 -21.82
CA ALA A 16 -0.65 -4.24 -21.72
C ALA A 16 -0.55 -4.79 -20.28
N ALA A 17 0.09 -5.95 -20.14
CA ALA A 17 0.44 -6.53 -18.86
C ALA A 17 1.61 -5.77 -18.21
N ASN A 18 1.51 -5.56 -16.90
CA ASN A 18 2.54 -5.07 -16.01
C ASN A 18 3.54 -6.18 -15.62
N TRP A 19 4.82 -5.85 -15.64
CA TRP A 19 5.91 -6.76 -15.27
C TRP A 19 6.12 -6.80 -13.75
N ARG A 20 5.08 -7.21 -13.02
CA ARG A 20 5.13 -7.35 -11.56
C ARG A 20 4.13 -8.37 -11.03
N ASP A 21 4.50 -8.94 -9.89
CA ASP A 21 3.58 -9.62 -8.98
C ASP A 21 3.30 -8.72 -7.77
N THR A 22 2.12 -8.85 -7.17
CA THR A 22 1.73 -8.07 -5.99
C THR A 22 1.02 -8.93 -4.96
N LEU A 23 1.53 -8.90 -3.74
CA LEU A 23 0.78 -9.29 -2.54
C LEU A 23 0.12 -8.03 -1.96
N PHE A 24 -1.20 -7.99 -1.96
CA PHE A 24 -2.01 -6.94 -1.37
C PHE A 24 -2.63 -7.41 -0.05
N CYS A 25 -2.49 -6.60 1.00
CA CYS A 25 -3.02 -6.85 2.32
C CYS A 25 -3.74 -5.61 2.89
N MET A 26 -5.04 -5.74 3.18
CA MET A 26 -5.79 -4.76 3.99
C MET A 26 -5.44 -4.97 5.46
N MET A 27 -4.73 -4.03 6.06
CA MET A 27 -4.20 -4.12 7.43
C MET A 27 -4.98 -3.26 8.44
N SER A 28 -5.91 -2.43 7.99
CA SER A 28 -6.90 -1.74 8.85
C SER A 28 -8.32 -1.89 8.28
N PRO A 29 -9.24 -2.59 8.98
CA PRO A 29 -8.97 -3.47 10.12
C PRO A 29 -8.16 -4.70 9.68
N PRO A 30 -7.23 -5.20 10.51
CA PRO A 30 -6.32 -6.28 10.12
C PRO A 30 -7.08 -7.56 9.73
N PRO A 31 -6.49 -8.41 8.86
CA PRO A 31 -7.04 -9.72 8.55
C PRO A 31 -6.84 -10.69 9.72
N HIS A 32 -7.46 -11.87 9.67
CA HIS A 32 -7.07 -12.91 10.60
C HIS A 32 -5.62 -13.29 10.33
N ALA A 33 -4.84 -13.54 11.39
CA ALA A 33 -3.42 -13.88 11.25
C ALA A 33 -3.22 -15.06 10.27
N ASN A 34 -4.14 -16.04 10.29
CA ASN A 34 -4.09 -17.20 9.41
C ASN A 34 -4.37 -16.91 7.92
N ASP A 35 -4.93 -15.75 7.59
CA ASP A 35 -5.12 -15.30 6.21
C ASP A 35 -3.82 -14.75 5.61
N LEU A 36 -2.86 -14.35 6.44
CA LEU A 36 -1.55 -13.85 5.99
C LEU A 36 -0.60 -15.00 5.69
N PRO A 37 0.23 -14.90 4.63
CA PRO A 37 1.26 -15.90 4.33
C PRO A 37 2.20 -16.08 5.52
N ALA A 38 2.45 -17.33 5.90
CA ALA A 38 3.24 -17.65 7.09
C ALA A 38 4.65 -17.03 7.04
N CYS A 39 5.26 -16.94 5.86
CA CYS A 39 6.61 -16.39 5.67
C CYS A 39 6.74 -14.89 5.99
N CYS A 40 5.63 -14.13 5.95
CA CYS A 40 5.67 -12.68 6.17
C CYS A 40 4.63 -12.18 7.19
N ARG A 41 3.87 -13.07 7.83
CA ARG A 41 2.79 -12.73 8.77
C ARG A 41 3.24 -11.78 9.89
N GLU A 42 4.21 -12.20 10.69
CA GLU A 42 4.69 -11.40 11.84
C GLU A 42 5.32 -10.08 11.38
N ILE A 43 6.08 -10.14 10.27
CA ILE A 43 6.72 -8.98 9.67
C ILE A 43 5.67 -7.96 9.21
N MET A 44 4.61 -8.37 8.50
CA MET A 44 3.56 -7.47 8.04
C MET A 44 2.76 -6.87 9.20
N MET A 45 2.50 -7.64 10.27
CA MET A 45 1.83 -7.12 11.45
C MET A 45 2.65 -6.06 12.16
N GLU A 46 3.94 -6.30 12.39
CA GLU A 46 4.82 -5.32 13.04
C GLU A 46 5.07 -4.10 12.15
N TYR A 47 5.29 -4.31 10.85
CA TYR A 47 5.43 -3.22 9.88
C TYR A 47 4.19 -2.32 9.88
N SER A 48 2.99 -2.90 9.82
CA SER A 48 1.73 -2.13 9.86
C SER A 48 1.61 -1.29 11.12
N LYS A 49 1.98 -1.85 12.28
CA LYS A 49 1.97 -1.12 13.55
C LYS A 49 2.94 0.08 13.53
N GLN A 50 4.12 -0.07 12.94
CA GLN A 50 5.09 1.03 12.84
C GLN A 50 4.66 2.08 11.82
N VAL A 51 4.09 1.68 10.67
CA VAL A 51 3.52 2.60 9.68
C VAL A 51 2.36 3.40 10.27
N MET A 52 1.50 2.81 11.08
CA MET A 52 0.41 3.53 11.75
C MET A 52 0.93 4.63 12.71
N LYS A 53 2.04 4.37 13.42
CA LYS A 53 2.69 5.39 14.26
C LYS A 53 3.31 6.50 13.40
N LEU A 54 4.02 6.14 12.34
CA LEU A 54 4.61 7.10 11.41
C LEU A 54 3.54 7.99 10.77
N ARG A 55 2.44 7.38 10.29
CA ARG A 55 1.30 8.08 9.72
C ARG A 55 0.74 9.13 10.67
N LYS A 56 0.58 8.79 11.96
CA LYS A 56 0.10 9.76 12.96
C LYS A 56 0.98 11.01 12.96
N VAL A 57 2.30 10.84 13.05
CA VAL A 57 3.24 11.96 13.04
C VAL A 57 3.17 12.76 11.73
N LEU A 58 3.12 12.08 10.58
CA LEU A 58 3.05 12.75 9.28
C LEU A 58 1.75 13.56 9.12
N PHE A 59 0.63 13.05 9.61
CA PHE A 59 -0.66 13.74 9.52
C PHE A 59 -0.72 14.95 10.43
N GLU A 60 -0.19 14.85 11.65
CA GLU A 60 -0.08 16.00 12.56
C GLU A 60 0.77 17.13 11.95
N LEU A 61 1.91 16.79 11.34
CA LEU A 61 2.78 17.75 10.64
C LEU A 61 2.10 18.34 9.40
N LEU A 62 1.41 17.53 8.61
CA LEU A 62 0.66 18.01 7.44
C LEU A 62 -0.46 18.96 7.84
N ALA A 63 -1.23 18.62 8.88
CA ALA A 63 -2.28 19.48 9.41
C ALA A 63 -1.71 20.84 9.84
N GLU A 64 -0.63 20.84 10.61
CA GLU A 64 0.05 22.07 11.03
C GLU A 64 0.52 22.90 9.83
N SER A 65 1.14 22.27 8.82
CA SER A 65 1.63 22.96 7.62
C SER A 65 0.53 23.61 6.78
N LEU A 66 -0.69 23.05 6.86
CA LEU A 66 -1.88 23.56 6.19
C LEU A 66 -2.66 24.58 7.04
N GLY A 67 -2.19 24.88 8.27
CA GLY A 67 -2.87 25.75 9.21
C GLY A 67 -4.14 25.15 9.82
N LEU A 68 -4.23 23.82 9.84
CA LEU A 68 -5.35 23.06 10.42
C LEU A 68 -5.04 22.69 11.87
N GLU A 69 -6.08 22.33 12.62
CA GLU A 69 -5.88 21.70 13.93
C GLU A 69 -5.16 20.36 13.78
N ILE A 70 -4.21 20.06 14.67
CA ILE A 70 -3.33 18.89 14.62
C ILE A 70 -4.12 17.57 14.48
N GLY A 71 -5.30 17.46 15.09
CA GLY A 71 -6.18 16.29 15.02
C GLY A 71 -7.04 16.20 13.76
N HIS A 72 -7.16 17.29 12.98
CA HIS A 72 -8.20 17.46 11.96
C HIS A 72 -8.21 16.35 10.92
N LEU A 73 -7.03 15.99 10.37
CA LEU A 73 -6.93 14.95 9.33
C LEU A 73 -7.38 13.57 9.85
N ASN A 74 -7.18 13.26 11.13
CA ASN A 74 -7.67 12.02 11.72
C ASN A 74 -9.20 12.07 11.95
N GLU A 75 -9.73 13.22 12.37
CA GLU A 75 -11.16 13.42 12.64
C GLU A 75 -12.03 13.29 11.38
N ILE A 76 -11.51 13.74 10.22
CA ILE A 76 -12.20 13.57 8.93
C ILE A 76 -11.96 12.20 8.29
N GLY A 77 -11.30 11.28 9.00
CA GLY A 77 -11.16 9.89 8.58
C GLY A 77 -10.00 9.59 7.63
N CYS A 78 -9.09 10.54 7.34
CA CYS A 78 -7.94 10.27 6.46
C CYS A 78 -7.06 9.13 6.99
N GLY A 79 -7.11 8.86 8.30
CA GLY A 79 -6.33 7.84 8.99
C GLY A 79 -7.09 6.55 9.31
N GLU A 80 -8.21 6.23 8.66
CA GLU A 80 -8.96 5.01 9.00
C GLU A 80 -8.43 3.76 8.28
N GLY A 81 -7.85 3.94 7.09
CA GLY A 81 -7.35 2.88 6.24
C GLY A 81 -5.86 2.57 6.41
N LEU A 82 -5.50 1.33 6.12
CA LEU A 82 -4.13 0.91 5.81
C LEU A 82 -4.17 -0.28 4.86
N ALA A 83 -3.63 -0.09 3.66
CA ALA A 83 -3.30 -1.15 2.73
C ALA A 83 -1.77 -1.27 2.64
N VAL A 84 -1.27 -2.50 2.57
CA VAL A 84 0.14 -2.80 2.37
C VAL A 84 0.26 -3.61 1.09
N MET A 85 1.17 -3.18 0.21
CA MET A 85 1.42 -3.81 -1.08
C MET A 85 2.89 -4.23 -1.15
N GLY A 86 3.14 -5.53 -1.32
CA GLY A 86 4.45 -6.10 -1.59
C GLY A 86 4.58 -6.34 -3.09
N HIS A 87 5.36 -5.51 -3.78
CA HIS A 87 5.62 -5.67 -5.21
C HIS A 87 6.90 -6.47 -5.45
N TYR A 88 6.81 -7.46 -6.35
CA TYR A 88 7.97 -8.19 -6.84
C TYR A 88 8.11 -7.95 -8.34
N TYR A 89 9.28 -7.43 -8.74
CA TYR A 89 9.62 -7.15 -10.14
C TYR A 89 10.67 -8.17 -10.60
N PRO A 90 10.27 -9.27 -11.25
CA PRO A 90 11.24 -10.26 -11.73
C PRO A 90 12.18 -9.66 -12.79
N PRO A 91 13.38 -10.22 -13.01
CA PRO A 91 14.24 -9.80 -14.12
C PRO A 91 13.50 -9.88 -15.45
N CYS A 92 13.55 -8.79 -16.24
CA CYS A 92 12.95 -8.74 -17.57
C CYS A 92 14.03 -8.97 -18.64
N PRO A 93 13.83 -9.89 -19.60
CA PRO A 93 14.77 -10.09 -20.69
C PRO A 93 14.82 -8.90 -21.67
N GLN A 94 13.76 -8.09 -21.71
CA GLN A 94 13.59 -6.96 -22.63
C GLN A 94 12.96 -5.75 -21.90
N PRO A 95 13.68 -5.13 -20.94
CA PRO A 95 13.13 -4.09 -20.07
C PRO A 95 12.63 -2.84 -20.81
N GLU A 96 13.14 -2.57 -22.00
CA GLU A 96 12.74 -1.45 -22.87
C GLU A 96 11.34 -1.62 -23.49
N PHE A 97 10.79 -2.84 -23.48
CA PHE A 97 9.47 -3.17 -24.03
C PHE A 97 8.42 -3.46 -22.96
N THR A 98 8.72 -3.20 -21.67
CA THR A 98 7.78 -3.47 -20.59
C THR A 98 7.72 -2.34 -19.57
N ILE A 99 6.79 -2.47 -18.62
CA ILE A 99 6.66 -1.56 -17.50
C ILE A 99 6.24 -2.34 -16.26
N GLY A 100 6.92 -2.13 -15.13
CA GLY A 100 6.54 -2.75 -13.86
C GLY A 100 5.27 -2.12 -13.28
N LEU A 101 5.23 -0.78 -13.26
CA LEU A 101 4.11 0.01 -12.77
C LEU A 101 3.92 1.23 -13.70
N PRO A 102 2.75 1.36 -14.36
CA PRO A 102 2.51 2.44 -15.30
C PRO A 102 2.42 3.79 -14.60
N LYS A 103 2.48 4.88 -15.37
CA LYS A 103 2.24 6.23 -14.84
C LYS A 103 0.85 6.30 -14.20
N HIS A 104 0.80 6.75 -12.96
CA HIS A 104 -0.43 6.86 -12.18
C HIS A 104 -0.29 7.97 -11.14
N ALA A 105 -1.40 8.30 -10.50
CA ALA A 105 -1.45 8.97 -9.22
C ALA A 105 -2.13 8.01 -8.25
N ASP A 106 -1.63 7.93 -7.02
CA ASP A 106 -2.27 7.11 -6.00
C ASP A 106 -3.64 7.70 -5.65
N ASN A 107 -4.57 6.81 -5.33
CA ASN A 107 -5.93 7.18 -4.93
C ASN A 107 -6.09 7.28 -3.40
N ASP A 108 -5.01 7.03 -2.67
CA ASP A 108 -4.99 7.12 -1.21
C ASP A 108 -4.57 8.53 -0.75
N PHE A 109 -4.65 8.77 0.56
CA PHE A 109 -4.30 10.07 1.12
C PHE A 109 -2.78 10.28 1.16
N LEU A 110 -2.02 9.23 1.49
CA LEU A 110 -0.57 9.28 1.62
C LEU A 110 0.03 7.88 1.51
N THR A 111 0.85 7.67 0.49
CA THR A 111 1.65 6.45 0.33
C THR A 111 3.02 6.59 1.00
N VAL A 112 3.39 5.60 1.80
CA VAL A 112 4.77 5.42 2.32
C VAL A 112 5.41 4.26 1.57
N LEU A 113 6.43 4.57 0.76
CA LEU A 113 7.19 3.59 -0.01
C LEU A 113 8.51 3.26 0.69
N LEU A 114 8.85 1.95 0.73
CA LEU A 114 10.11 1.42 1.23
C LEU A 114 10.86 0.70 0.10
#